data_AF-A0A7X8A9Z3-F1
#
_entry.id   AF-A0A7X8A9Z3-F1
#
_cell.length_a   1.000
_cell.length_b   1.000
_cell.length_c   1.000
_cell.angle_alpha   90.00
_cell.angle_beta   90.00
_cell.angle_gamma   90.00
#
_symmetry.space_group_name_H-M   'P 1'
#
loop_
_entity.id
_entity.type
_entity.pdbx_description
1 polymer ?
#
loop_
_entity_poly.entity_id
_entity_poly.type
_entity_poly.pdbx_seq_one_letter_code
_entity_poly.pdbx_strand_id
1 'polypeptide(L)'
;MVSLPQFIRIFKDSGIEHEALRAFYHSIRKSIILLHLRKHSWTELFQMEERFQWPVLLAIDNPDLPLYRGADQELLKSFLDTIAREKALRANKRHMDKVKYWSALQEIIEERSHLFISIFAYTKKDLRRTEAVAQRYRELSDRRMKKQLTAVGLGAGAAAAAGAAALWLIAKKDKP
;
A
#
# COMPACT_ATOMS: atom_id res chain seq x y z
N MET A 1 19.47 0.47 3.72
CA MET A 1 18.76 0.65 2.45
C MET A 1 19.67 1.39 1.49
N VAL A 2 19.78 0.95 0.23
CA VAL A 2 20.48 1.67 -0.84
C VAL A 2 19.93 3.09 -0.93
N SER A 3 20.79 4.10 -1.08
CA SER A 3 20.34 5.50 -1.15
C SER A 3 19.71 5.81 -2.51
N LEU A 4 18.80 6.80 -2.56
CA LEU A 4 18.17 7.25 -3.81
C LEU A 4 19.20 7.61 -4.91
N PRO A 5 20.29 8.36 -4.64
CA PRO A 5 21.30 8.64 -5.65
C PRO A 5 21.98 7.39 -6.20
N GLN A 6 22.29 6.40 -5.34
CA GLN A 6 22.86 5.13 -5.76
C GLN A 6 21.86 4.32 -6.61
N PHE A 7 20.59 4.27 -6.20
CA PHE A 7 19.53 3.63 -6.97
C PHE A 7 19.41 4.22 -8.37
N ILE A 8 19.32 5.55 -8.49
CA ILE A 8 19.23 6.23 -9.78
C ILE A 8 20.47 5.94 -10.65
N ARG A 9 21.65 5.86 -10.05
CA ARG A 9 22.89 5.51 -10.77
C ARG A 9 22.85 4.09 -11.34
N ILE A 10 22.28 3.12 -10.62
CA ILE A 10 22.12 1.74 -11.10
C ILE A 10 21.22 1.69 -12.34
N PHE A 11 20.19 2.54 -12.37
CA PHE A 11 19.21 2.62 -13.46
C PHE A 11 19.57 3.61 -14.57
N LYS A 12 20.78 4.20 -14.56
CA LYS A 12 21.16 5.28 -15.48
C LYS A 12 20.93 4.92 -16.96
N ASP A 13 21.21 3.67 -17.33
CA ASP A 13 21.16 3.22 -18.73
C ASP A 13 19.88 2.41 -19.03
N SER A 14 18.88 2.46 -18.15
CA SER A 14 17.59 1.75 -18.32
C SER A 14 16.61 2.44 -19.26
N GLY A 15 16.87 3.70 -19.65
CA GLY A 15 15.94 4.51 -20.45
C GLY A 15 14.68 4.98 -19.70
N ILE A 16 14.57 4.68 -18.41
CA ILE A 16 13.43 5.09 -17.57
C ILE A 16 13.64 6.53 -17.09
N GLU A 17 12.57 7.33 -17.15
CA GLU A 17 12.61 8.71 -16.69
C GLU A 17 12.97 8.81 -15.20
N HIS A 18 13.80 9.81 -14.88
CA HIS A 18 14.30 10.02 -13.53
C HIS A 18 13.19 10.26 -12.49
N GLU A 19 12.09 10.92 -12.88
CA GLU A 19 10.93 11.12 -12.00
C GLU A 19 10.20 9.81 -11.69
N ALA A 20 10.02 8.94 -12.69
CA ALA A 20 9.45 7.61 -12.51
C ALA A 20 10.31 6.76 -11.57
N LEU A 21 11.63 6.80 -11.71
CA LEU A 21 12.57 6.12 -10.82
C LEU A 21 12.50 6.65 -9.38
N ARG A 22 12.37 7.97 -9.19
CA ARG A 22 12.17 8.55 -7.85
C ARG A 22 10.85 8.10 -7.23
N ALA A 23 9.76 8.14 -7.99
CA ALA A 23 8.45 7.71 -7.52
C ALA A 23 8.47 6.22 -7.15
N PHE A 24 9.07 5.38 -7.99
CA PHE A 24 9.29 3.96 -7.74
C PHE A 24 10.05 3.72 -6.44
N TYR A 25 11.23 4.34 -6.27
CA TYR A 25 12.06 4.20 -5.07
C TYR A 25 11.28 4.54 -3.78
N HIS A 26 10.53 5.64 -3.79
CA HIS A 26 9.73 6.04 -2.64
C HIS A 26 8.54 5.11 -2.39
N SER A 27 7.93 4.58 -3.46
CA SER A 27 6.82 3.65 -3.37
C SER A 27 7.22 2.33 -2.69
N ILE A 28 8.45 1.83 -2.87
CA ILE A 28 8.93 0.60 -2.22
C ILE A 28 8.94 0.75 -0.71
N ARG A 29 9.45 1.88 -0.20
CA ARG A 29 9.42 2.13 1.23
C ARG A 29 7.98 2.22 1.75
N LYS A 30 7.09 2.84 0.97
CA LYS A 30 5.68 2.96 1.32
C LYS A 30 4.97 1.60 1.29
N SER A 31 5.26 0.70 0.33
CA SER A 31 4.67 -0.65 0.30
C SER A 31 5.01 -1.44 1.56
N ILE A 32 6.28 -1.43 1.98
CA ILE A 32 6.71 -2.12 3.21
C ILE A 32 5.97 -1.57 4.44
N ILE A 33 5.79 -0.24 4.53
CA ILE A 33 5.01 0.37 5.62
C ILE A 33 3.55 -0.08 5.57
N LEU A 34 2.93 -0.06 4.39
CA LEU A 34 1.54 -0.44 4.20
C LEU A 34 1.32 -1.92 4.54
N LEU A 35 2.26 -2.82 4.23
CA LEU A 35 2.17 -4.23 4.63
C LEU A 35 2.14 -4.43 6.15
N HIS A 36 2.88 -3.61 6.91
CA HIS A 36 2.78 -3.62 8.38
C HIS A 36 1.40 -3.18 8.91
N LEU A 37 0.60 -2.46 8.11
CA LEU A 37 -0.77 -2.06 8.44
C LEU A 37 -1.83 -3.15 8.15
N ARG A 38 -1.43 -4.25 7.49
CA ARG A 38 -2.28 -5.42 7.18
C ARG A 38 -3.58 -5.04 6.42
N LYS A 39 -4.72 -5.68 6.76
CA LYS A 39 -5.93 -5.69 5.93
C LYS A 39 -6.48 -4.31 5.51
N HIS A 40 -6.20 -3.25 6.27
CA HIS A 40 -6.75 -1.91 6.01
C HIS A 40 -6.03 -1.11 4.92
N SER A 41 -4.85 -1.56 4.47
CA SER A 41 -4.01 -0.82 3.52
C SER A 41 -3.98 -1.43 2.11
N TRP A 42 -4.62 -2.58 1.88
CA TRP A 42 -4.53 -3.29 0.59
C TRP A 42 -4.98 -2.47 -0.60
N THR A 43 -6.09 -1.75 -0.48
CA THR A 43 -6.58 -0.87 -1.56
C THR A 43 -5.55 0.20 -1.92
N GLU A 44 -4.95 0.85 -0.91
CA GLU A 44 -3.92 1.86 -1.13
C GLU A 44 -2.64 1.25 -1.72
N LEU A 45 -2.29 0.04 -1.26
CA LEU A 45 -1.14 -0.69 -1.76
C LEU A 45 -1.31 -1.03 -3.25
N PHE A 46 -2.46 -1.58 -3.65
CA PHE A 46 -2.75 -1.88 -5.06
C PHE A 46 -2.70 -0.62 -5.93
N GLN A 47 -3.32 0.48 -5.50
CA GLN A 47 -3.30 1.73 -6.26
C GLN A 47 -1.88 2.30 -6.43
N MET A 48 -1.08 2.25 -5.37
CA MET A 48 0.30 2.72 -5.40
C MET A 48 1.18 1.82 -6.26
N GLU A 49 1.03 0.50 -6.14
CA GLU A 49 1.74 -0.47 -6.94
C GLU A 49 1.43 -0.25 -8.43
N GLU A 50 0.15 -0.17 -8.80
CA GLU A 50 -0.30 -0.01 -10.18
C GLU A 50 0.22 1.30 -10.80
N ARG A 51 0.28 2.37 -10.00
CA ARG A 51 0.68 3.70 -10.49
C ARG A 51 2.20 3.90 -10.55
N PHE A 52 2.96 3.35 -9.60
CA PHE A 52 4.36 3.72 -9.40
C PHE A 52 5.33 2.54 -9.46
N GLN A 53 4.87 1.32 -9.21
CA GLN A 53 5.72 0.12 -9.25
C GLN A 53 5.62 -0.59 -10.58
N TRP A 54 4.39 -0.98 -10.95
CA TRP A 54 4.12 -1.78 -12.14
C TRP A 54 4.76 -1.26 -13.44
N PRO A 55 4.71 0.05 -13.76
CA PRO A 55 5.31 0.56 -14.99
C PRO A 55 6.83 0.36 -15.05
N VAL A 56 7.52 0.56 -13.93
CA VAL A 56 8.96 0.38 -13.83
C VAL A 56 9.32 -1.11 -13.84
N LEU A 57 8.52 -1.95 -13.16
CA LEU A 57 8.70 -3.40 -13.15
C LEU A 57 8.62 -4.00 -14.55
N LEU A 58 7.66 -3.55 -15.37
CA LEU A 58 7.56 -3.96 -16.77
C LEU A 58 8.78 -3.53 -17.59
N ALA A 59 9.33 -2.35 -17.34
CA ALA A 59 10.51 -1.86 -18.05
C ALA A 59 11.79 -2.62 -17.68
N ILE A 60 11.78 -3.35 -16.56
CA ILE A 60 12.92 -4.14 -16.08
C ILE A 60 12.67 -5.65 -16.07
N ASP A 61 11.67 -6.15 -16.78
CA ASP A 61 11.35 -7.58 -16.81
C ASP A 61 12.37 -8.44 -17.59
N ASN A 62 13.38 -7.80 -18.21
CA ASN A 62 14.42 -8.45 -18.98
C ASN A 62 15.67 -8.77 -18.12
N PRO A 63 16.03 -10.05 -17.90
CA PRO A 63 17.21 -10.44 -17.13
C PRO A 63 18.55 -9.95 -17.70
N ASP A 64 18.61 -9.65 -19.00
CA ASP A 64 19.85 -9.25 -19.68
C ASP A 64 20.21 -7.77 -19.47
N LEU A 65 19.39 -7.04 -18.70
CA LEU A 65 19.64 -5.63 -18.44
C LEU A 65 20.97 -5.43 -17.69
N PRO A 66 21.78 -4.42 -18.07
CA PRO A 66 23.06 -4.14 -17.42
C PRO A 66 22.97 -3.93 -15.90
N LEU A 67 21.81 -3.48 -15.40
CA LEU A 67 21.54 -3.24 -13.99
C LEU A 67 21.59 -4.53 -13.13
N TYR A 68 21.46 -5.70 -13.75
CA TYR A 68 21.56 -7.00 -13.09
C TYR A 68 22.97 -7.60 -13.06
N ARG A 69 23.96 -6.91 -13.64
CA ARG A 69 25.35 -7.41 -13.66
C ARG A 69 25.88 -7.57 -12.23
N GLY A 70 26.23 -8.81 -11.88
CA GLY A 70 26.72 -9.16 -10.54
C GLY A 70 25.63 -9.30 -9.47
N ALA A 71 24.36 -9.35 -9.87
CA ALA A 71 23.27 -9.69 -8.96
C ALA A 71 23.32 -11.17 -8.56
N ASP A 72 22.82 -11.45 -7.35
CA ASP A 72 22.53 -12.80 -6.91
C ASP A 72 21.49 -13.44 -7.85
N GLN A 73 21.86 -14.56 -8.47
CA GLN A 73 21.06 -15.20 -9.51
C GLN A 73 19.74 -15.80 -8.97
N GLU A 74 19.76 -16.33 -7.75
CA GLU A 74 18.55 -16.91 -7.14
C GLU A 74 17.56 -15.81 -6.76
N LEU A 75 18.07 -14.73 -6.19
CA LEU A 75 17.27 -13.55 -5.85
C LEU A 75 16.71 -12.88 -7.11
N LEU A 76 17.53 -12.73 -8.16
CA LEU A 76 17.11 -12.18 -9.44
C LEU A 76 16.01 -13.01 -10.09
N LYS A 77 16.21 -14.34 -10.15
CA LYS A 77 15.22 -15.26 -10.71
C LYS A 77 13.89 -15.16 -9.96
N SER A 78 13.94 -15.18 -8.63
CA SER A 78 12.74 -15.04 -7.78
C SER A 78 12.03 -13.71 -8.04
N PHE A 79 12.78 -12.61 -8.15
CA PHE A 79 12.25 -11.30 -8.45
C PHE A 79 11.56 -11.23 -9.81
N LEU A 80 12.23 -11.69 -10.88
CA LEU A 80 11.67 -11.70 -12.23
C LEU A 80 10.45 -12.61 -12.35
N ASP A 81 10.43 -13.73 -11.62
CA ASP A 81 9.27 -14.61 -11.55
C ASP A 81 8.03 -13.91 -10.98
N THR A 82 8.18 -13.05 -9.97
CA THR A 82 7.05 -12.25 -9.46
C THR A 82 6.47 -11.32 -10.54
N ILE A 83 7.32 -10.74 -11.40
CA ILE A 83 6.90 -9.85 -12.50
C ILE A 83 6.17 -10.67 -13.56
N ALA A 84 6.72 -11.83 -13.94
CA ALA A 84 6.14 -12.73 -14.93
C ALA A 84 4.76 -13.24 -14.48
N ARG A 85 4.63 -13.70 -13.22
CA ARG A 85 3.37 -14.15 -12.63
C ARG A 85 2.32 -13.03 -12.63
N GLU A 86 2.71 -11.81 -12.25
CA GLU A 86 1.77 -10.69 -12.26
C GLU A 86 1.34 -10.30 -13.67
N LYS A 87 2.26 -10.30 -14.63
CA LYS A 87 1.98 -10.02 -16.04
C LYS A 87 0.93 -11.01 -16.58
N ALA A 88 1.11 -12.30 -16.29
CA ALA A 88 0.16 -13.35 -16.65
C ALA A 88 -1.18 -13.18 -15.93
N LEU A 89 -1.17 -12.84 -14.64
CA LEU A 89 -2.39 -12.60 -13.86
C LEU A 89 -3.20 -11.42 -14.41
N ARG A 90 -2.54 -10.29 -14.69
CA ARG A 90 -3.17 -9.10 -15.27
C ARG A 90 -3.74 -9.35 -16.67
N ALA A 91 -3.05 -10.14 -17.50
CA ALA A 91 -3.55 -10.54 -18.82
C ALA A 91 -4.84 -11.38 -18.72
N ASN A 92 -4.93 -12.27 -17.74
CA ASN A 92 -6.09 -13.15 -17.53
C ASN A 92 -7.20 -12.54 -16.66
N LYS A 93 -7.08 -11.28 -16.23
CA LYS A 93 -8.02 -10.60 -15.31
C LYS A 93 -9.49 -10.74 -15.71
N ARG A 94 -9.79 -10.67 -17.01
CA ARG A 94 -11.17 -10.75 -17.54
C ARG A 94 -11.79 -12.15 -17.45
N HIS A 95 -10.97 -13.19 -17.31
CA HIS A 95 -11.36 -14.59 -17.30
C HIS A 95 -11.30 -15.22 -15.91
N MET A 96 -10.94 -14.45 -14.89
CA MET A 96 -10.83 -14.93 -13.51
C MET A 96 -11.95 -14.37 -12.64
N ASP A 97 -12.31 -15.16 -11.63
CA ASP A 97 -13.13 -14.67 -10.53
C ASP A 97 -12.44 -13.47 -9.85
N LYS A 98 -13.23 -12.44 -9.52
CA LYS A 98 -12.72 -11.19 -8.96
C LYS A 98 -11.98 -11.41 -7.65
N VAL A 99 -12.52 -12.23 -6.75
CA VAL A 99 -11.89 -12.49 -5.45
C VAL A 99 -10.60 -13.26 -5.64
N LYS A 100 -10.58 -14.29 -6.50
CA LYS A 100 -9.37 -15.04 -6.83
C LYS A 100 -8.28 -14.15 -7.44
N TYR A 101 -8.65 -13.24 -8.34
CA TYR A 101 -7.72 -12.29 -8.94
C TYR A 101 -7.03 -11.41 -7.87
N TRP A 102 -7.82 -10.79 -6.99
CA TRP A 102 -7.26 -9.90 -5.97
C TRP A 102 -6.43 -10.66 -4.93
N SER A 103 -6.83 -11.88 -4.56
CA SER A 103 -6.04 -12.74 -3.67
C SER A 103 -4.69 -13.11 -4.28
N ALA A 104 -4.68 -13.54 -5.55
CA ALA A 104 -3.43 -13.88 -6.24
C ALA A 104 -2.52 -12.65 -6.41
N LEU A 105 -3.09 -11.48 -6.72
CA LEU A 105 -2.32 -10.24 -6.82
C LEU A 105 -1.73 -9.84 -5.48
N GLN A 106 -2.50 -10.03 -4.40
CA GLN A 106 -2.04 -9.80 -3.03
C GLN A 106 -0.80 -10.63 -2.71
N GLU A 107 -0.86 -11.94 -2.94
CA GLU A 107 0.25 -12.87 -2.70
C GLU A 107 1.52 -12.46 -3.45
N ILE A 108 1.40 -12.11 -4.74
CA ILE A 108 2.54 -11.69 -5.55
C ILE A 108 3.16 -10.39 -5.02
N ILE A 109 2.34 -9.41 -4.63
CA ILE A 109 2.82 -8.12 -4.10
C ILE A 109 3.47 -8.29 -2.72
N GLU A 110 2.94 -9.17 -1.86
CA GLU A 110 3.56 -9.52 -0.58
C GLU A 110 4.95 -10.10 -0.81
N GLU A 111 5.04 -11.14 -1.64
CA GLU A 111 6.30 -11.81 -1.97
C GLU A 111 7.33 -10.83 -2.53
N ARG A 112 6.94 -10.03 -3.53
CA ARG A 112 7.84 -9.03 -4.13
C ARG A 112 8.29 -7.97 -3.12
N SER A 113 7.42 -7.56 -2.22
CA SER A 113 7.78 -6.60 -1.17
C SER A 113 8.81 -7.17 -0.19
N HIS A 114 8.76 -8.47 0.10
CA HIS A 114 9.80 -9.15 0.86
C HIS A 114 11.13 -9.20 0.09
N LEU A 115 11.09 -9.45 -1.22
CA LEU A 115 12.30 -9.41 -2.06
C LEU A 115 12.93 -8.00 -2.08
N PHE A 116 12.12 -6.93 -2.09
CA PHE A 116 12.63 -5.56 -2.01
C PHE A 116 13.48 -5.30 -0.76
N ILE A 117 13.18 -5.93 0.38
CA ILE A 117 13.98 -5.79 1.60
C ILE A 117 15.42 -6.24 1.34
N SER A 118 15.59 -7.38 0.65
CA SER A 118 16.89 -7.92 0.27
C SER A 118 17.55 -7.09 -0.83
N ILE A 119 16.84 -6.81 -1.93
CA ILE A 119 17.35 -6.10 -3.10
C ILE A 119 17.82 -4.68 -2.73
N PHE A 120 17.06 -3.97 -1.89
CA PHE A 120 17.42 -2.62 -1.44
C PHE A 120 18.29 -2.62 -0.19
N ALA A 121 18.79 -3.78 0.25
CA ALA A 121 19.66 -3.91 1.42
C ALA A 121 19.11 -3.18 2.66
N TYR A 122 17.85 -3.45 3.01
CA TYR A 122 17.24 -2.90 4.21
C TYR A 122 17.95 -3.43 5.45
N THR A 123 18.38 -2.51 6.31
CA THR A 123 18.97 -2.89 7.59
C THR A 123 17.87 -3.16 8.62
N LYS A 124 18.21 -3.85 9.73
CA LYS A 124 17.30 -3.98 10.89
C LYS A 124 16.80 -2.62 11.37
N LYS A 125 17.63 -1.58 11.30
CA LYS A 125 17.27 -0.20 11.67
C LYS A 125 16.24 0.40 10.72
N ASP A 126 16.36 0.13 9.42
CA ASP A 126 15.41 0.61 8.42
C ASP A 126 14.03 -0.04 8.62
N LEU A 127 14.01 -1.35 8.87
CA LEU A 127 12.78 -2.10 9.17
C LEU A 127 12.10 -1.62 10.46
N ARG A 128 12.87 -1.38 11.53
CA ARG A 128 12.31 -0.78 12.77
C ARG A 128 11.72 0.60 12.53
N ARG A 129 12.32 1.40 11.64
CA ARG A 129 11.78 2.72 11.27
C ARG A 129 10.49 2.59 10.47
N THR A 130 10.38 1.65 9.54
CA THR A 130 9.12 1.43 8.80
C THR A 130 8.01 0.95 9.73
N GLU A 131 8.32 0.05 10.65
CA GLU A 131 7.38 -0.42 11.67
C GLU A 131 6.91 0.72 12.60
N ALA A 132 7.83 1.55 13.09
CA ALA A 132 7.48 2.70 13.92
C ALA A 132 6.58 3.72 13.18
N VAL A 133 6.84 3.94 11.89
CA VAL A 133 5.97 4.77 11.05
C VAL A 133 4.60 4.13 10.89
N ALA A 134 4.52 2.83 10.59
CA ALA A 134 3.26 2.11 10.50
C ALA A 134 2.46 2.18 11.82
N GLN A 135 3.13 2.10 12.97
CA GLN A 135 2.49 2.27 14.28
C GLN A 135 1.88 3.66 14.45
N ARG A 136 2.60 4.73 14.06
CA ARG A 136 2.05 6.10 14.08
C ARG A 136 0.83 6.24 13.17
N TYR A 137 0.83 5.61 11.99
CA TYR A 137 -0.34 5.62 11.11
C TYR A 137 -1.54 4.91 11.75
N ARG A 138 -1.33 3.77 12.43
CA ARG A 138 -2.40 3.09 13.19
C ARG A 138 -3.00 4.01 14.26
N GLU A 139 -2.15 4.62 15.08
CA GLU A 139 -2.60 5.54 16.14
C GLU A 139 -3.39 6.73 15.58
N LEU A 140 -2.98 7.30 14.44
CA LEU A 140 -3.69 8.38 13.79
C LEU A 140 -5.05 7.93 13.22
N SER A 141 -5.11 6.74 12.63
CA SER A 141 -6.34 6.13 12.14
C SER A 141 -7.32 5.87 13.29
N ASP A 142 -6.86 5.28 14.39
CA ASP A 142 -7.67 5.00 15.57
C ASP A 142 -8.21 6.28 16.21
N ARG A 143 -7.39 7.34 16.27
CA ARG A 143 -7.84 8.67 16.71
C ARG A 143 -8.92 9.26 15.80
N ARG A 144 -8.80 9.10 14.47
CA ARG A 144 -9.81 9.55 13.51
C ARG A 144 -11.11 8.78 13.65
N MET A 145 -11.05 7.45 13.76
CA MET A 145 -12.22 6.60 14.00
C MET A 145 -12.90 6.96 15.31
N LYS A 146 -12.14 7.13 16.40
CA LYS A 146 -12.68 7.54 17.70
C LYS A 146 -13.38 8.91 17.63
N LYS A 147 -12.80 9.89 16.91
CA LYS A 147 -13.44 11.20 16.68
C LYS A 147 -14.74 11.10 15.88
N GLN A 148 -14.77 10.27 14.84
CA GLN A 148 -15.99 10.04 14.05
C GLN A 148 -17.06 9.36 14.91
N LEU A 149 -16.71 8.35 15.69
CA LEU A 149 -17.64 7.67 16.60
C LEU A 149 -18.18 8.60 17.67
N THR A 150 -17.35 9.47 18.28
CA THR A 150 -17.85 10.47 19.23
C THR A 150 -18.72 11.54 18.57
N ALA A 151 -18.41 11.95 17.33
CA ALA A 151 -19.26 12.88 16.58
C ALA A 151 -20.63 12.27 16.23
N VAL A 152 -20.66 10.99 15.84
CA VAL A 152 -21.91 10.26 15.58
C VAL A 152 -22.70 10.04 16.87
N GLY A 153 -22.03 9.69 17.98
CA GLY A 153 -22.66 9.55 19.29
C GLY A 153 -23.25 10.85 19.83
N LEU A 154 -22.56 11.98 19.64
CA LEU A 154 -23.07 13.31 19.97
C LEU A 154 -24.24 13.72 19.05
N GLY A 155 -24.17 13.41 17.75
CA GLY A 155 -25.26 13.66 16.80
C GLY A 155 -26.52 12.85 17.09
N ALA A 156 -26.37 11.59 17.47
CA ALA A 156 -27.47 10.72 17.89
C ALA A 156 -28.08 11.20 19.24
N GLY A 157 -27.25 11.64 20.19
CA GLY A 157 -27.70 12.22 21.45
C GLY A 157 -28.46 13.54 21.28
N ALA A 158 -28.00 14.41 20.38
CA ALA A 158 -28.67 15.68 20.05
C ALA A 158 -30.02 15.45 19.36
N ALA A 159 -30.10 14.49 18.43
CA ALA A 159 -31.34 14.13 17.76
C ALA A 159 -32.37 13.49 18.73
N ALA A 160 -31.91 12.63 19.64
CA ALA A 160 -32.77 12.04 20.68
C ALA A 160 -33.28 13.08 21.68
N ALA A 161 -32.44 14.03 22.11
CA ALA A 161 -32.83 15.11 23.00
C ALA A 161 -33.83 16.08 22.32
N ALA A 162 -33.63 16.41 21.04
CA ALA A 162 -34.56 17.24 20.28
C ALA A 162 -35.92 16.53 20.06
N GLY A 163 -35.91 15.22 19.78
CA GLY A 163 -37.12 14.41 19.67
C GLY A 163 -37.91 14.32 20.98
N ALA A 164 -37.22 14.13 22.12
CA ALA A 164 -37.84 14.12 23.44
C ALA A 164 -38.41 15.49 23.85
N ALA A 165 -37.71 16.59 23.54
CA ALA A 165 -38.20 17.94 23.80
C ALA A 165 -39.43 18.30 22.94
N ALA A 166 -39.47 17.87 21.68
CA ALA A 166 -40.62 18.05 20.80
C ALA A 166 -41.84 17.26 21.30
N LEU A 167 -41.64 16.00 21.72
CA LEU A 167 -42.70 15.17 22.32
C LEU A 167 -43.22 15.75 23.65
N TRP A 168 -42.34 16.30 24.48
CA TRP A 168 -42.75 16.96 25.74
C TRP A 168 -43.53 18.25 25.50
N LEU A 169 -43.13 19.06 24.51
CA LEU A 169 -43.84 20.29 24.12
C LEU A 169 -45.25 20.00 23.56
N ILE A 170 -45.40 18.91 22.80
CA ILE A 170 -46.70 18.44 22.30
C ILE A 170 -47.56 17.94 23.47
N ALA A 171 -47.01 17.09 24.35
CA ALA A 171 -47.73 16.57 25.51
C ALA A 171 -48.14 17.64 26.54
N LYS A 172 -47.48 18.81 26.57
CA LYS A 172 -47.86 19.94 27.42
C LYS A 172 -48.98 20.80 26.84
N LYS A 173 -49.20 20.76 25.52
CA LYS A 173 -50.26 21.49 24.81
C LYS A 173 -51.64 20.83 24.96
N ASP A 174 -51.67 19.55 25.30
CA ASP A 174 -52.89 18.74 25.44
C ASP A 174 -53.33 18.54 26.90
N LYS A 175 -52.77 19.30 27.86
CA LYS A 175 -53.34 19.37 29.22
C LYS A 175 -54.33 20.56 29.29
N PRO A 176 -55.62 20.31 29.54
CA PRO A 176 -56.65 21.36 29.63
C PRO A 176 -56.43 22.31 30.82
#